data_AF-A0A2T0MJZ6-F1
#
_entry.id   AF-A0A2T0MJZ6-F1
#
_cell.length_a   1.000
_cell.length_b   1.000
_cell.length_c   1.000
_cell.angle_alpha   90.00
_cell.angle_beta   90.00
_cell.angle_gamma   90.00
#
_symmetry.space_group_name_H-M   'P 1'
#
loop_
_entity.id
_entity.type
_entity.pdbx_description
1 polymer ?
#
loop_
_entity_poly.entity_id
_entity_poly.type
_entity_poly.pdbx_seq_one_letter_code
_entity_poly.pdbx_strand_id
1 'polypeptide(L)'
;MDYRLRTRHKWMWMILTPTLAIFLFLSAINLDFFSSSENLYMAEVKGNVVEEIENAEMKVVLSNTSEQYLLNIWLKSPLRATSSVVYEINGKGEKGEVLGQLQGIGSYSFPSTGIIRGFIVMDEIKNQQILKLEF
;
A
#
# COMPACT_ATOMS: atom_id res chain seq x y z
N MET A 1 -43.60 -9.16 31.70
CA MET A 1 -42.38 -8.56 31.13
C MET A 1 -42.20 -7.19 31.76
N ASP A 2 -41.14 -6.99 32.52
CA ASP A 2 -41.00 -5.86 33.46
C ASP A 2 -40.93 -4.51 32.71
N TYR A 3 -41.84 -3.59 33.05
CA TYR A 3 -41.98 -2.28 32.39
C TYR A 3 -40.66 -1.49 32.42
N ARG A 4 -39.89 -1.61 33.51
CA ARG A 4 -38.61 -0.93 33.68
C ARG A 4 -37.56 -1.43 32.70
N LEU A 5 -37.58 -2.73 32.40
CA LEU A 5 -36.67 -3.37 31.44
C LEU A 5 -36.94 -2.87 30.01
N ARG A 6 -38.23 -2.76 29.64
CA ARG A 6 -38.65 -2.26 28.33
C ARG A 6 -38.25 -0.80 28.10
N THR A 7 -38.37 0.04 29.12
CA THR A 7 -37.99 1.46 29.02
C THR A 7 -36.47 1.62 28.90
N ARG A 8 -35.68 0.88 29.68
CA ARG A 8 -34.21 0.86 29.57
C ARG A 8 -33.73 0.37 28.22
N HIS A 9 -34.36 -0.67 27.69
CA HIS A 9 -34.04 -1.23 26.37
C HIS A 9 -34.28 -0.20 25.25
N LYS A 10 -35.40 0.54 25.30
CA LYS A 10 -35.67 1.61 24.33
C LYS A 10 -34.62 2.73 24.39
N TRP A 11 -34.22 3.16 25.60
CA TRP A 11 -33.16 4.16 25.78
C TRP A 11 -31.80 3.68 25.27
N MET A 12 -31.47 2.39 25.49
CA MET A 12 -30.24 1.80 24.96
C MET A 12 -30.18 1.90 23.42
N TRP A 13 -31.26 1.52 22.74
CA TRP A 13 -31.33 1.61 21.27
C TRP A 13 -31.31 3.05 20.75
N MET A 14 -31.95 3.96 21.48
CA MET A 14 -31.99 5.39 21.12
C MET A 14 -30.59 6.03 21.16
N ILE A 15 -29.69 5.55 22.02
CA ILE A 15 -28.30 6.01 22.09
C ILE A 15 -27.42 5.22 21.11
N LEU A 16 -27.56 3.89 21.06
CA LEU A 16 -26.69 3.02 20.28
C LEU A 16 -26.74 3.33 18.77
N THR A 17 -27.93 3.58 18.24
CA THR A 17 -28.15 3.80 16.80
C THR A 17 -27.40 5.03 16.27
N PRO A 18 -27.54 6.23 16.86
CA PRO A 18 -26.78 7.40 16.41
C PRO A 18 -25.28 7.25 16.70
N THR A 19 -24.89 6.63 17.81
CA THR A 19 -23.46 6.38 18.10
C THR A 19 -22.81 5.53 17.01
N LEU A 20 -23.45 4.44 16.59
CA LEU A 20 -22.93 3.59 15.53
C LEU A 20 -22.79 4.33 14.20
N ALA A 21 -23.79 5.15 13.82
CA ALA A 21 -23.74 5.97 12.62
C ALA A 21 -22.58 6.98 12.64
N ILE A 22 -22.34 7.62 13.80
CA ILE A 22 -21.22 8.55 13.99
C ILE A 22 -19.87 7.83 13.84
N PHE A 23 -19.71 6.64 14.44
CA PHE A 23 -18.48 5.87 14.30
C PHE A 23 -18.22 5.45 12.84
N LEU A 24 -19.24 4.97 12.13
CA LEU A 24 -19.11 4.64 10.71
C LEU A 24 -18.73 5.87 9.88
N PHE A 25 -19.31 7.03 10.18
CA PHE A 25 -18.99 8.28 9.51
C PHE A 25 -17.55 8.74 9.78
N LEU A 26 -17.09 8.70 11.04
CA LEU A 26 -15.70 9.00 11.38
C LEU A 26 -14.72 8.02 10.73
N SER A 27 -15.05 6.72 10.70
CA SER A 27 -14.24 5.72 9.99
C SER A 27 -14.17 6.04 8.49
N ALA A 28 -15.28 6.40 7.86
CA ALA A 28 -15.30 6.77 6.44
C ALA A 28 -14.46 8.01 6.11
N ILE A 29 -14.42 9.02 7.00
CA ILE A 29 -13.56 10.20 6.85
C ILE A 29 -12.08 9.83 6.95
N ASN A 30 -11.71 8.96 7.89
CA ASN A 30 -10.31 8.56 8.08
C ASN A 30 -9.81 7.56 7.02
N LEU A 31 -10.72 6.90 6.29
CA LEU A 31 -10.38 5.87 5.30
C LEU A 31 -10.19 6.42 3.88
N ASP A 32 -10.17 7.75 3.70
CA ASP A 32 -9.89 8.40 2.42
C ASP A 32 -10.74 7.87 1.23
N PHE A 33 -11.91 7.27 1.51
CA PHE A 33 -12.77 6.67 0.48
C PHE A 33 -13.29 7.69 -0.56
N PHE A 34 -13.29 8.98 -0.20
CA PHE A 34 -13.72 10.08 -1.07
C PHE A 34 -12.57 10.88 -1.69
N SER A 35 -11.31 10.57 -1.37
CA SER A 35 -10.15 11.17 -2.06
C SER A 35 -9.84 10.50 -3.39
N SER A 36 -10.63 9.49 -3.81
CA SER A 36 -10.56 8.88 -5.13
C SER A 36 -11.07 9.81 -6.25
N SER A 37 -10.64 11.07 -6.23
CA SER A 37 -10.13 11.73 -7.42
C SER A 37 -8.60 11.85 -7.34
N GLU A 38 -7.92 10.80 -6.89
CA GLU A 38 -6.65 10.45 -7.52
C GLU A 38 -6.97 10.15 -8.98
N ASN A 39 -7.04 11.22 -9.77
CA ASN A 39 -6.50 11.19 -11.10
C ASN A 39 -5.25 10.33 -11.02
N LEU A 40 -5.28 9.19 -11.73
CA LEU A 40 -4.09 8.44 -12.11
C LEU A 40 -3.22 9.39 -12.95
N TYR A 41 -2.66 10.42 -12.32
CA TYR A 41 -1.51 11.11 -12.82
C TYR A 41 -0.46 10.01 -12.80
N MET A 42 -0.22 9.42 -13.97
CA MET A 42 1.13 9.03 -14.34
C MET A 42 2.01 10.15 -13.79
N ALA A 43 2.67 9.89 -12.66
CA ALA A 43 3.72 10.76 -12.20
C ALA A 43 4.72 10.73 -13.34
N GLU A 44 4.69 11.77 -14.15
CA GLU A 44 5.63 12.00 -15.21
C GLU A 44 6.99 11.97 -14.51
N VAL A 45 7.73 10.88 -14.72
CA VAL A 45 8.99 10.63 -14.03
C VAL A 45 9.96 11.71 -14.49
N LYS A 46 10.00 12.82 -13.74
CA LYS A 46 10.91 13.95 -13.96
C LYS A 46 12.31 13.62 -13.45
N GLY A 47 12.87 12.54 -13.94
CA GLY A 47 14.21 12.05 -13.61
C GLY A 47 14.77 11.23 -14.76
N ASN A 48 16.08 11.02 -14.77
CA ASN A 48 16.66 10.05 -15.69
C ASN A 48 16.16 8.67 -15.26
N VAL A 49 15.34 8.05 -16.10
CA VAL A 49 14.94 6.64 -15.96
C VAL A 49 16.23 5.82 -16.05
N VAL A 50 16.61 5.21 -14.94
CA VAL A 50 17.80 4.36 -14.85
C VAL A 50 17.44 3.02 -15.47
N GLU A 51 16.32 2.43 -15.02
CA GLU A 51 15.80 1.17 -15.56
C GLU A 51 14.28 1.08 -15.46
N GLU A 52 13.67 0.43 -16.44
CA GLU A 52 12.23 0.19 -16.54
C GLU A 52 11.97 -1.30 -16.80
N ILE A 53 11.20 -1.94 -15.92
CA ILE A 53 10.77 -3.33 -16.06
C ILE A 53 9.25 -3.36 -16.05
N GLU A 54 8.67 -3.76 -17.17
CA GLU A 54 7.22 -3.89 -17.33
C GLU A 54 6.84 -5.36 -17.55
N ASN A 55 5.91 -5.84 -16.72
CA ASN A 55 5.24 -7.12 -16.88
C ASN A 55 3.72 -6.90 -16.93
N ALA A 56 2.97 -7.95 -17.27
CA ALA A 56 1.50 -7.92 -17.35
C ALA A 56 0.84 -7.48 -16.02
N GLU A 57 1.49 -7.79 -14.89
CA GLU A 57 0.95 -7.56 -13.55
C GLU A 57 1.49 -6.28 -12.89
N MET A 58 2.68 -5.82 -13.27
CA MET A 58 3.30 -4.63 -12.66
C MET A 58 4.27 -3.92 -13.60
N LYS A 59 4.42 -2.61 -13.37
CA LYS A 59 5.47 -1.79 -13.98
C LYS A 59 6.36 -1.24 -12.87
N VAL A 60 7.66 -1.25 -13.09
CA VAL A 60 8.65 -0.74 -12.15
C VAL A 60 9.55 0.23 -12.87
N VAL A 61 9.75 1.41 -12.29
CA VAL A 61 10.70 2.39 -12.80
C VAL A 61 11.61 2.82 -11.67
N LEU A 62 12.91 2.62 -11.86
CA LEU A 62 13.94 3.24 -11.04
C LEU A 62 14.31 4.57 -11.69
N SER A 63 14.08 5.67 -10.97
CA SER A 63 14.44 7.01 -11.42
C SER A 63 15.48 7.63 -10.51
N ASN A 64 16.45 8.32 -11.11
CA ASN A 64 17.40 9.13 -10.37
C ASN A 64 16.98 10.61 -10.49
N THR A 65 16.69 11.22 -9.34
CA THR A 65 16.42 12.65 -9.23
C THR A 65 17.54 13.26 -8.40
N SER A 66 18.55 13.85 -9.07
CA SER A 66 19.68 14.70 -8.64
C SER A 66 20.43 14.40 -7.33
N GLU A 67 19.80 13.90 -6.28
CA GLU A 67 20.35 13.53 -4.97
C GLU A 67 19.72 12.26 -4.35
N GLN A 68 18.68 11.67 -4.97
CA GLN A 68 17.98 10.49 -4.44
C GLN A 68 17.54 9.51 -5.54
N TYR A 69 17.58 8.22 -5.21
CA TYR A 69 17.02 7.16 -6.04
C TYR A 69 15.58 6.93 -5.63
N LEU A 70 14.66 6.96 -6.59
CA LEU A 70 13.24 6.79 -6.35
C LEU A 70 12.74 5.57 -7.12
N LEU A 71 12.28 4.56 -6.37
CA LEU A 71 11.70 3.34 -6.91
C LEU A 71 10.18 3.52 -7.00
N ASN A 72 9.67 3.56 -8.22
CA ASN A 72 8.23 3.59 -8.48
C ASN A 72 7.76 2.20 -8.90
N ILE A 73 6.74 1.70 -8.22
CA ILE A 73 6.08 0.42 -8.51
C ILE A 73 4.61 0.69 -8.79
N TRP A 74 4.15 0.36 -9.99
CA TRP A 74 2.75 0.38 -10.37
C TRP A 74 2.23 -1.06 -10.44
N LEU A 75 1.30 -1.40 -9.55
CA LEU A 75 0.57 -2.66 -9.64
C LEU A 75 -0.63 -2.47 -10.56
N LYS A 76 -0.69 -3.27 -11.63
CA LYS A 76 -1.82 -3.31 -12.56
C LYS A 76 -2.87 -4.33 -12.17
N SER A 77 -2.48 -5.35 -11.40
CA SER A 77 -3.34 -6.41 -10.89
C SER A 77 -3.09 -6.66 -9.41
N PRO A 78 -4.07 -7.21 -8.67
CA PRO A 78 -3.88 -7.52 -7.27
C PRO A 78 -2.91 -8.70 -7.15
N LEU A 79 -1.89 -8.57 -6.30
CA LEU A 79 -0.99 -9.66 -5.99
C LEU A 79 -1.78 -10.80 -5.34
N ARG A 80 -1.39 -12.05 -5.63
CA ARG A 80 -1.99 -13.25 -5.02
C ARG A 80 -1.72 -13.37 -3.51
N ALA A 81 -1.02 -12.41 -2.93
CA ALA A 81 -0.62 -12.35 -1.53
C ALA A 81 -1.36 -11.21 -0.82
N THR A 82 -1.88 -11.50 0.37
CA THR A 82 -2.60 -10.55 1.22
C THR A 82 -1.68 -9.62 2.01
N SER A 83 -0.38 -9.91 2.07
CA SER A 83 0.63 -9.07 2.71
C SER A 83 1.94 -9.14 1.92
N SER A 84 2.09 -8.25 0.94
CA SER A 84 3.30 -8.16 0.13
C SER A 84 4.23 -7.08 0.67
N VAL A 85 5.42 -7.46 1.11
CA VAL A 85 6.43 -6.52 1.62
C VAL A 85 7.56 -6.41 0.62
N VAL A 86 7.97 -5.19 0.34
CA VAL A 86 9.06 -4.83 -0.57
C VAL A 86 10.33 -4.64 0.25
N TYR A 87 11.36 -5.39 -0.13
CA TYR A 87 12.69 -5.34 0.45
C TYR A 87 13.69 -4.86 -0.58
N GLU A 88 14.69 -4.11 -0.17
CA GLU A 88 15.88 -3.83 -0.97
C GLU A 88 16.75 -5.11 -1.07
N ILE A 89 17.44 -5.28 -2.20
CA ILE A 89 18.50 -6.29 -2.35
C ILE A 89 19.81 -5.73 -1.80
N ASN A 90 20.38 -6.41 -0.80
CA ASN A 90 21.66 -6.02 -0.24
C ASN A 90 22.83 -6.32 -1.21
N GLY A 91 24.04 -5.85 -0.87
CA GLY A 91 25.22 -6.05 -1.72
C GLY A 91 25.66 -7.50 -1.96
N LYS A 92 24.99 -8.48 -1.33
CA LYS A 92 25.20 -9.93 -1.49
C LYS A 92 24.08 -10.61 -2.29
N GLY A 93 23.09 -9.86 -2.79
CA GLY A 93 21.97 -10.43 -3.54
C GLY A 93 20.84 -10.99 -2.65
N GLU A 94 20.87 -10.71 -1.35
CA GLU A 94 19.92 -11.24 -0.36
C GLU A 94 18.95 -10.15 0.15
N LYS A 95 17.91 -10.58 0.87
CA LYS A 95 16.92 -9.73 1.54
C LYS A 95 17.62 -8.69 2.43
N GLY A 96 17.49 -7.42 2.08
CA GLY A 96 18.03 -6.26 2.78
C GLY A 96 16.97 -5.51 3.58
N GLU A 97 17.03 -4.18 3.53
CA GLU A 97 16.15 -3.28 4.28
C GLU A 97 14.70 -3.32 3.76
N VAL A 98 13.73 -3.07 4.64
CA VAL A 98 12.31 -2.96 4.26
C VAL A 98 12.10 -1.59 3.61
N LEU A 99 11.64 -1.58 2.36
CA LEU A 99 11.23 -0.35 1.66
C LEU A 99 9.77 0.01 1.97
N GLY A 100 8.89 -0.99 2.11
CA GLY A 100 7.50 -0.79 2.49
C GLY A 100 6.58 -1.96 2.15
N GLN A 101 5.28 -1.73 2.12
CA GLN A 101 4.26 -2.76 1.88
C GLN A 101 3.36 -2.39 0.69
N LEU A 102 3.03 -3.38 -0.13
CA LEU A 102 2.03 -3.30 -1.18
C LEU A 102 0.71 -3.85 -0.64
N GLN A 103 -0.32 -3.02 -0.60
CA GLN A 103 -1.62 -3.36 -0.03
C GLN A 103 -2.71 -3.59 -1.09
N GLY A 104 -2.47 -3.23 -2.36
CA GLY A 104 -3.42 -3.42 -3.44
C GLY A 104 -2.93 -2.88 -4.78
N ILE A 105 -3.85 -2.79 -5.74
CA ILE A 105 -3.62 -2.12 -7.02
C ILE A 105 -3.38 -0.64 -6.76
N GLY A 106 -2.30 -0.08 -7.29
CA GLY A 106 -1.93 1.31 -7.02
C GLY A 106 -0.51 1.64 -7.43
N SER A 107 -0.14 2.91 -7.25
CA SER A 107 1.22 3.41 -7.46
C SER A 107 1.91 3.56 -6.11
N TYR A 108 3.10 3.00 -5.97
CA TYR A 108 3.90 3.05 -4.75
C TYR A 108 5.26 3.65 -5.07
N SER A 109 5.69 4.61 -4.27
CA SER A 109 6.96 5.30 -4.43
C SER A 109 7.80 5.11 -3.17
N PHE A 110 8.97 4.51 -3.33
CA PHE A 110 9.92 4.27 -2.25
C PHE A 110 11.18 5.12 -2.47
N PRO A 111 11.39 6.17 -1.67
CA PRO A 111 12.63 6.93 -1.71
C PRO A 111 13.75 6.09 -1.08
N SER A 112 14.91 6.06 -1.74
CA SER A 112 16.13 5.47 -1.19
C SER A 112 17.26 6.49 -1.17
N THR A 113 18.04 6.41 -0.09
CA THR A 113 19.23 7.22 0.14
C THR A 113 20.46 6.70 -0.60
N GLY A 114 20.38 5.54 -1.26
CA GLY A 114 21.47 4.91 -1.99
C GLY A 114 21.04 4.27 -3.32
N ILE A 115 22.03 3.79 -4.09
CA ILE A 115 21.77 3.02 -5.32
C ILE A 115 21.11 1.69 -4.93
N ILE A 116 19.81 1.59 -5.18
CA ILE A 116 19.09 0.32 -5.06
C ILE A 116 19.60 -0.62 -6.16
N ARG A 117 20.19 -1.75 -5.77
CA ARG A 117 20.67 -2.81 -6.69
C ARG A 117 19.55 -3.71 -7.20
N GLY A 118 18.37 -3.56 -6.65
CA GLY A 118 17.21 -4.38 -6.94
C GLY A 118 16.31 -4.49 -5.72
N PHE A 119 15.20 -5.20 -5.87
CA PHE A 119 14.23 -5.38 -4.80
C PHE A 119 13.59 -6.78 -4.85
N ILE A 120 13.08 -7.20 -3.70
CA ILE A 120 12.39 -8.47 -3.51
C ILE A 120 11.00 -8.17 -2.94
N VAL A 121 9.98 -8.72 -3.57
CA VAL A 121 8.61 -8.73 -3.04
C VAL A 121 8.35 -10.10 -2.42
N MET A 122 8.04 -10.11 -1.12
CA MET A 122 7.77 -11.33 -0.36
C MET A 122 6.32 -11.32 0.16
N ASP A 123 5.68 -12.49 0.16
CA ASP A 123 4.52 -12.77 1.01
C ASP A 123 5.03 -13.16 2.39
N GLU A 124 4.92 -12.28 3.38
CA GLU A 124 5.40 -12.55 4.74
C GLU A 124 4.54 -13.60 5.48
N ILE A 125 3.29 -13.82 5.05
CA ILE A 125 2.41 -14.82 5.68
C ILE A 125 2.77 -16.22 5.18
N LYS A 126 2.98 -16.36 3.87
CA LYS A 126 3.35 -17.66 3.25
C LYS A 126 4.85 -17.90 3.20
N ASN A 127 5.65 -16.90 3.59
CA ASN A 127 7.11 -16.88 3.44
C ASN A 127 7.56 -17.25 2.02
N GLN A 128 6.86 -16.70 1.02
CA GLN A 128 7.09 -16.99 -0.39
C GLN A 128 7.62 -15.77 -1.11
N GLN A 129 8.67 -15.96 -1.92
CA GLN A 129 9.12 -14.94 -2.85
C GLN A 129 8.11 -14.83 -3.99
N ILE A 130 7.52 -13.65 -4.13
CA ILE A 130 6.60 -13.34 -5.23
C ILE A 130 7.42 -12.88 -6.43
N LEU A 131 8.37 -11.98 -6.18
CA LEU A 131 9.18 -11.39 -7.22
C LEU A 131 10.57 -11.05 -6.68
N LYS A 132 11.59 -11.22 -7.52
CA LYS A 132 12.92 -10.68 -7.31
C LYS A 132 13.36 -10.02 -8.61
N LEU A 133 13.77 -8.77 -8.53
CA LEU A 133 14.31 -8.01 -9.65
C LEU A 133 15.64 -7.42 -9.23
N GLU A 134 16.65 -7.64 -10.05
CA GLU A 134 18.01 -7.12 -9.92
C GLU A 134 18.24 -6.16 -11.09
N PHE A 135 18.95 -5.06 -10.81
CA PHE A 135 19.36 -4.03 -11.76
C PHE A 135 20.89 -4.11 -11.94
#